data_AF-A0A969V6Q6-F1
#
_entry.id   AF-A0A969V6Q6-F1
#
_cell.length_a   1.000
_cell.length_b   1.000
_cell.length_c   1.000
_cell.angle_alpha   90.00
_cell.angle_beta   90.00
_cell.angle_gamma   90.00
#
_symmetry.space_group_name_H-M   'P 1'
#
loop_
_entity.id
_entity.type
_entity.pdbx_description
1 polymer ?
#
loop_
_entity_poly.entity_id
_entity_poly.type
_entity_poly.pdbx_seq_one_letter_code
_entity_poly.pdbx_strand_id
1 'polypeptide(L)'
;MLNTPTQDLRSRAIQFLEKSPQQRSKILKQFGIARYEFLAKMHLNEANIACVMRFFQNPSQLKFPNLMGADLSGLILDEVNFIRGNLSGANLQGSRLVNADLIFANFTNADLRNANLNGATLNETIWLDALVEECDGNIPILQKHNCHSVDALELLY
;
A
#
# COMPACT_ATOMS: atom_id res chain seq x y z
N MET A 1 12.17 25.39 24.31
CA MET A 1 12.55 24.09 23.71
C MET A 1 12.38 24.24 22.21
N LEU A 2 13.47 24.19 21.44
CA LEU A 2 13.42 24.35 19.97
C LEU A 2 12.89 23.06 19.35
N ASN A 3 11.76 23.15 18.64
CA ASN A 3 11.19 22.03 17.91
C ASN A 3 12.14 21.71 16.73
N THR A 4 12.65 20.48 16.64
CA THR A 4 13.51 20.08 15.53
C THR A 4 12.71 20.00 14.22
N PRO A 5 13.31 20.19 13.03
CA PRO A 5 12.60 20.06 11.75
C PRO A 5 11.85 18.73 11.60
N THR A 6 12.38 17.66 12.18
CA THR A 6 11.74 16.33 12.22
C THR A 6 10.50 16.30 13.12
N GLN A 7 10.53 16.98 14.27
CA GLN A 7 9.37 17.09 15.17
C GLN A 7 8.25 17.94 14.55
N ASP A 8 8.59 18.98 13.80
CA ASP A 8 7.61 19.76 13.02
C ASP A 8 6.92 18.89 11.96
N LEU A 9 7.69 18.14 11.17
CA LEU A 9 7.16 17.28 10.12
C LEU A 9 6.23 16.19 10.67
N ARG A 10 6.62 15.55 11.78
CA ARG A 10 5.78 14.57 12.47
C ARG A 10 4.47 15.19 12.96
N SER A 11 4.54 16.37 13.57
CA SER A 11 3.35 17.08 14.05
C SER A 11 2.39 17.40 12.91
N ARG A 12 2.92 17.84 11.75
CA ARG A 12 2.12 18.11 10.55
C ARG A 12 1.47 16.84 9.97
N ALA A 13 2.16 15.71 10.00
CA ALA A 13 1.61 14.43 9.56
C ALA A 13 0.46 13.97 10.47
N ILE A 14 0.62 14.09 11.78
CA ILE A 14 -0.45 13.80 12.77
C ILE A 14 -1.65 14.72 12.51
N GLN A 15 -1.43 16.03 12.45
CA GLN A 15 -2.51 17.00 12.19
C GLN A 15 -3.22 16.75 10.85
N PHE A 16 -2.52 16.24 9.84
CA PHE A 16 -3.13 15.82 8.58
C PHE A 16 -4.04 14.60 8.78
N LEU A 17 -3.55 13.56 9.45
CA LEU A 17 -4.30 12.33 9.71
C LEU A 17 -5.44 12.50 10.74
N GLU A 18 -5.44 13.54 11.57
CA GLU A 18 -6.58 13.85 12.45
C GLU A 18 -7.76 14.50 11.69
N LYS A 19 -7.51 15.04 10.49
CA LYS A 19 -8.54 15.75 9.72
C LYS A 19 -9.48 14.80 8.99
N SER A 20 -10.66 15.31 8.66
CA SER A 20 -11.61 14.62 7.77
C SER A 20 -11.01 14.39 6.38
N PRO A 21 -11.45 13.37 5.62
CA PRO A 21 -10.98 13.10 4.27
C PRO A 21 -11.04 14.33 3.35
N GLN A 22 -12.13 15.11 3.40
CA GLN A 22 -12.30 16.30 2.54
C GLN A 22 -11.27 17.40 2.85
N GLN A 23 -10.91 17.56 4.12
CA GLN A 23 -9.86 18.50 4.53
C GLN A 23 -8.48 18.00 4.10
N ARG A 24 -8.21 16.69 4.23
CA ARG A 24 -6.97 16.07 3.75
C ARG A 24 -6.80 16.28 2.25
N SER A 25 -7.83 16.06 1.43
CA SER A 25 -7.79 16.32 -0.01
C SER A 25 -7.42 17.78 -0.35
N LYS A 26 -7.94 18.75 0.41
CA LYS A 26 -7.59 20.18 0.24
C LYS A 26 -6.12 20.43 0.53
N ILE A 27 -5.58 19.82 1.58
CA ILE A 27 -4.15 19.92 1.94
C ILE A 27 -3.30 19.29 0.83
N LEU A 28 -3.64 18.10 0.34
CA LEU A 28 -2.89 17.46 -0.75
C LEU A 28 -2.83 18.34 -2.01
N LYS A 29 -3.93 19.02 -2.34
CA LYS A 29 -3.99 20.00 -3.44
C LYS A 29 -3.08 21.20 -3.19
N GLN A 30 -3.08 21.77 -1.98
CA GLN A 30 -2.20 22.89 -1.63
C GLN A 30 -0.71 22.53 -1.71
N PHE A 31 -0.36 21.27 -1.43
CA PHE A 31 1.01 20.77 -1.51
C PHE A 31 1.40 20.32 -2.94
N GLY A 32 0.49 20.40 -3.92
CA GLY A 32 0.76 19.96 -5.29
C GLY A 32 0.86 18.44 -5.47
N ILE A 33 0.35 17.67 -4.50
CA ILE A 33 0.45 16.20 -4.45
C ILE A 33 -0.91 15.51 -4.45
N ALA A 34 -1.94 16.18 -5.01
CA ALA A 34 -3.31 15.67 -5.10
C ALA A 34 -3.44 14.31 -5.80
N ARG A 35 -2.47 13.92 -6.62
CA ARG A 35 -2.42 12.57 -7.24
C ARG A 35 -2.28 11.44 -6.21
N TYR A 36 -1.86 11.73 -4.98
CA TYR A 36 -1.76 10.76 -3.88
C TYR A 36 -2.99 10.83 -2.96
N GLU A 37 -4.17 10.89 -3.55
CA GLU A 37 -5.46 11.07 -2.84
C GLU A 37 -5.74 9.93 -1.83
N PHE A 38 -5.16 8.74 -2.01
CA PHE A 38 -5.26 7.64 -1.06
C PHE A 38 -4.74 8.00 0.35
N LEU A 39 -3.83 8.97 0.49
CA LEU A 39 -3.38 9.47 1.79
C LEU A 39 -4.54 10.04 2.62
N ALA A 40 -5.59 10.54 1.97
CA ALA A 40 -6.79 11.03 2.64
C ALA A 40 -7.63 9.91 3.28
N LYS A 41 -7.40 8.65 2.88
CA LYS A 41 -8.13 7.47 3.36
C LYS A 41 -7.44 6.77 4.54
N MET A 42 -6.15 7.02 4.75
CA MET A 42 -5.34 6.33 5.77
C MET A 42 -5.85 6.51 7.20
N HIS A 43 -5.73 5.46 8.01
CA HIS A 43 -5.96 5.53 9.45
C HIS A 43 -4.81 6.25 10.17
N LEU A 44 -5.11 6.90 11.29
CA LEU A 44 -4.10 7.48 12.17
C LEU A 44 -3.45 6.37 13.00
N ASN A 45 -2.21 6.03 12.68
CA ASN A 45 -1.33 5.15 13.44
C ASN A 45 0.13 5.47 13.14
N GLU A 46 1.07 4.88 13.87
CA GLU A 46 2.50 5.17 13.72
C GLU A 46 3.06 4.86 12.32
N ALA A 47 2.63 3.75 11.72
CA ALA A 47 3.03 3.36 10.37
C ALA A 47 2.64 4.41 9.33
N ASN A 48 1.41 4.92 9.41
CA ASN A 48 0.89 5.93 8.50
C ASN A 48 1.42 7.33 8.80
N ILE A 49 1.72 7.67 10.05
CA ILE A 49 2.45 8.91 10.37
C ILE A 49 3.81 8.90 9.67
N ALA A 50 4.57 7.81 9.80
CA ALA A 50 5.87 7.68 9.14
C ALA A 50 5.73 7.73 7.60
N CYS A 51 4.69 7.09 7.04
CA CYS A 51 4.39 7.18 5.61
C CYS A 51 4.11 8.62 5.17
N VAL A 52 3.15 9.32 5.78
CA VAL A 52 2.79 10.69 5.43
C VAL A 52 3.98 11.65 5.56
N MET A 53 4.83 11.46 6.57
CA MET A 53 6.06 12.24 6.72
C MET A 53 6.95 12.15 5.47
N ARG A 54 7.08 10.98 4.84
CA ARG A 54 7.88 10.81 3.60
C ARG A 54 7.31 11.63 2.44
N PHE A 55 5.98 11.74 2.33
CA PHE A 55 5.33 12.56 1.31
C PHE A 55 5.50 14.06 1.59
N PHE A 56 5.45 14.46 2.86
CA PHE A 56 5.51 15.87 3.24
C PHE A 56 6.94 16.42 3.35
N GLN A 57 7.93 15.55 3.46
CA GLN A 57 9.34 15.96 3.59
C GLN A 57 9.81 16.73 2.35
N ASN A 58 9.54 16.21 1.15
CA ASN A 58 9.95 16.80 -0.13
C ASN A 58 8.88 16.59 -1.22
N PRO A 59 7.71 17.23 -1.12
CA PRO A 59 6.57 16.97 -2.01
C PRO A 59 6.88 17.19 -3.49
N SER A 60 7.74 18.17 -3.82
CA SER A 60 8.13 18.49 -5.20
C SER A 60 9.05 17.45 -5.84
N GLN A 61 9.69 16.57 -5.05
CA GLN A 61 10.61 15.54 -5.56
C GLN A 61 9.95 14.16 -5.67
N LEU A 62 8.68 14.03 -5.29
CA LEU A 62 7.98 12.76 -5.40
C LEU A 62 7.83 12.34 -6.86
N LYS A 63 8.31 11.15 -7.18
CA LYS A 63 8.14 10.51 -8.49
C LYS A 63 7.17 9.33 -8.41
N PHE A 64 7.40 8.44 -7.45
CA PHE A 64 6.61 7.23 -7.20
C PHE A 64 6.23 7.17 -5.71
N PRO A 65 5.11 6.52 -5.34
CA PRO A 65 4.68 6.45 -3.95
C PRO A 65 5.61 5.56 -3.12
N ASN A 66 6.08 6.08 -1.98
CA ASN A 66 6.84 5.30 -1.00
C ASN A 66 5.94 4.97 0.20
N LEU A 67 5.38 3.76 0.17
CA LEU A 67 4.44 3.20 1.14
C LEU A 67 5.10 2.13 2.01
N MET A 68 6.44 2.14 2.10
CA MET A 68 7.19 1.16 2.89
C MET A 68 6.71 1.13 4.34
N GLY A 69 6.26 -0.05 4.77
CA GLY A 69 5.72 -0.28 6.11
C GLY A 69 4.41 0.45 6.42
N ALA A 70 3.70 1.00 5.42
CA ALA A 70 2.44 1.68 5.63
C ALA A 70 1.34 0.69 6.04
N ASP A 71 0.37 1.17 6.82
CA ASP A 71 -0.83 0.40 7.15
C ASP A 71 -2.01 0.85 6.27
N LEU A 72 -2.29 0.02 5.28
CA LEU A 72 -3.34 0.18 4.29
C LEU A 72 -4.48 -0.83 4.52
N SER A 73 -4.50 -1.51 5.66
CA SER A 73 -5.47 -2.56 5.95
C SER A 73 -6.91 -2.05 5.89
N GLY A 74 -7.80 -2.85 5.29
CA GLY A 74 -9.23 -2.56 5.14
C GLY A 74 -9.57 -1.36 4.23
N LEU A 75 -8.58 -0.68 3.63
CA LEU A 75 -8.86 0.50 2.82
C LEU A 75 -9.46 0.13 1.46
N ILE A 76 -10.37 1.00 0.98
CA ILE A 76 -10.85 0.98 -0.40
C ILE A 76 -9.92 1.84 -1.26
N LEU A 77 -9.10 1.19 -2.07
CA LEU A 77 -8.05 1.71 -2.94
C LEU A 77 -8.27 1.32 -4.42
N ASP A 78 -9.52 1.15 -4.83
CA ASP A 78 -9.85 0.89 -6.24
C ASP A 78 -9.24 1.95 -7.16
N GLU A 79 -8.81 1.50 -8.34
CA GLU A 79 -8.29 2.34 -9.42
C GLU A 79 -7.08 3.19 -9.00
N VAL A 80 -6.45 2.88 -7.86
CA VAL A 80 -5.29 3.63 -7.39
C VAL A 80 -4.11 3.42 -8.33
N ASN A 81 -3.35 4.50 -8.57
CA ASN A 81 -2.09 4.42 -9.30
C ASN A 81 -0.93 4.29 -8.32
N PHE A 82 -0.39 3.06 -8.24
CA PHE A 82 0.82 2.71 -7.50
C PHE A 82 1.93 2.20 -8.44
N ILE A 83 1.98 2.69 -9.69
CA ILE A 83 3.06 2.36 -10.62
C ILE A 83 4.41 2.66 -9.96
N ARG A 84 5.31 1.67 -9.98
CA ARG A 84 6.65 1.71 -9.35
C ARG A 84 6.61 2.04 -7.85
N GLY A 85 5.47 1.83 -7.21
CA GLY A 85 5.28 2.07 -5.79
C GLY A 85 6.12 1.10 -4.95
N ASN A 86 6.73 1.61 -3.89
CA ASN A 86 7.34 0.75 -2.89
C ASN A 86 6.33 0.46 -1.78
N LEU A 87 5.79 -0.76 -1.74
CA LEU A 87 4.90 -1.28 -0.69
C LEU A 87 5.61 -2.32 0.19
N SER A 88 6.95 -2.36 0.20
CA SER A 88 7.68 -3.35 0.98
C SER A 88 7.31 -3.27 2.47
N GLY A 89 6.94 -4.39 3.07
CA GLY A 89 6.49 -4.47 4.47
C GLY A 89 5.16 -3.79 4.77
N ALA A 90 4.41 -3.33 3.76
CA ALA A 90 3.11 -2.71 3.98
C ALA A 90 2.06 -3.74 4.41
N ASN A 91 1.14 -3.32 5.29
CA ASN A 91 -0.04 -4.10 5.64
C ASN A 91 -1.19 -3.71 4.71
N LEU A 92 -1.63 -4.63 3.85
CA LEU A 92 -2.77 -4.49 2.94
C LEU A 92 -3.90 -5.47 3.28
N GLN A 93 -3.89 -6.07 4.47
CA GLN A 93 -4.89 -7.08 4.86
C GLN A 93 -6.32 -6.57 4.65
N GLY A 94 -7.15 -7.34 3.96
CA GLY A 94 -8.55 -7.00 3.70
C GLY A 94 -8.77 -5.74 2.85
N SER A 95 -7.72 -5.16 2.26
CA SER A 95 -7.86 -3.96 1.42
C SER A 95 -8.44 -4.30 0.05
N ARG A 96 -9.09 -3.33 -0.59
CA ARG A 96 -9.68 -3.48 -1.92
C ARG A 96 -8.93 -2.61 -2.91
N LEU A 97 -8.33 -3.24 -3.91
CA LEU A 97 -7.45 -2.64 -4.93
C LEU A 97 -7.97 -3.00 -6.34
N VAL A 98 -9.30 -3.02 -6.49
CA VAL A 98 -9.92 -3.43 -7.76
C VAL A 98 -9.51 -2.46 -8.87
N ASN A 99 -9.07 -3.00 -10.01
CA ASN A 99 -8.56 -2.23 -11.14
C ASN A 99 -7.38 -1.29 -10.83
N ALA A 100 -6.63 -1.54 -9.75
CA ALA A 100 -5.45 -0.75 -9.42
C ALA A 100 -4.33 -0.92 -10.46
N ASP A 101 -3.56 0.14 -10.69
CA ASP A 101 -2.34 0.07 -11.49
C ASP A 101 -1.12 -0.12 -10.58
N LEU A 102 -0.54 -1.31 -10.62
CA LEU A 102 0.55 -1.76 -9.75
C LEU A 102 1.79 -2.16 -10.58
N ILE A 103 1.91 -1.69 -11.81
CA ILE A 103 3.04 -2.03 -12.68
C ILE A 103 4.38 -1.65 -12.00
N PHE A 104 5.33 -2.59 -11.91
CA PHE A 104 6.60 -2.46 -11.17
C PHE A 104 6.47 -2.22 -9.65
N ALA A 105 5.32 -2.47 -9.03
CA ALA A 105 5.18 -2.30 -7.59
C ALA A 105 5.98 -3.37 -6.81
N ASN A 106 6.58 -2.95 -5.70
CA ASN A 106 7.33 -3.84 -4.81
C ASN A 106 6.49 -4.20 -3.58
N PHE A 107 6.11 -5.47 -3.45
CA PHE A 107 5.39 -6.06 -2.32
C PHE A 107 6.29 -6.93 -1.42
N THR A 108 7.61 -6.78 -1.46
CA THR A 108 8.51 -7.58 -0.63
C THR A 108 8.13 -7.49 0.86
N ASN A 109 7.91 -8.64 1.52
CA ASN A 109 7.43 -8.75 2.90
C ASN A 109 6.06 -8.07 3.17
N ALA A 110 5.28 -7.72 2.15
CA ALA A 110 3.97 -7.12 2.35
C ALA A 110 2.94 -8.18 2.75
N ASP A 111 1.92 -7.76 3.49
CA ASP A 111 0.82 -8.63 3.91
C ASP A 111 -0.46 -8.27 3.15
N LEU A 112 -0.84 -9.09 2.19
CA LEU A 112 -2.03 -8.91 1.35
C LEU A 112 -3.13 -9.94 1.67
N ARG A 113 -3.09 -10.58 2.84
CA ARG A 113 -4.10 -11.59 3.19
C ARG A 113 -5.51 -11.01 3.11
N ASN A 114 -6.44 -11.73 2.48
CA ASN A 114 -7.82 -11.27 2.25
C ASN A 114 -7.96 -10.00 1.38
N ALA A 115 -6.89 -9.53 0.73
CA ALA A 115 -6.98 -8.36 -0.14
C ALA A 115 -7.65 -8.73 -1.47
N ASN A 116 -8.27 -7.76 -2.14
CA ASN A 116 -8.91 -7.96 -3.43
C ASN A 116 -8.23 -7.13 -4.52
N LEU A 117 -7.47 -7.80 -5.39
CA LEU A 117 -6.73 -7.27 -6.53
C LEU A 117 -7.42 -7.57 -7.88
N ASN A 118 -8.72 -7.87 -7.90
CA ASN A 118 -9.41 -8.19 -9.15
C ASN A 118 -9.28 -7.08 -10.18
N GLY A 119 -8.85 -7.42 -11.39
CA GLY A 119 -8.61 -6.47 -12.48
C GLY A 119 -7.38 -5.58 -12.31
N ALA A 120 -6.59 -5.73 -11.23
CA ALA A 120 -5.38 -4.96 -11.05
C ALA A 120 -4.31 -5.35 -12.09
N THR A 121 -3.52 -4.37 -12.54
CA THR A 121 -2.40 -4.60 -13.47
C THR A 121 -1.14 -4.89 -12.67
N LEU A 122 -0.64 -6.14 -12.74
CA LEU A 122 0.43 -6.67 -11.88
C LEU A 122 1.75 -6.94 -12.62
N ASN A 123 1.95 -6.38 -13.81
CA ASN A 123 3.17 -6.60 -14.60
C ASN A 123 4.43 -6.16 -13.83
N GLU A 124 5.47 -7.00 -13.85
CA GLU A 124 6.79 -6.70 -13.25
C GLU A 124 6.75 -6.39 -11.75
N THR A 125 5.74 -6.90 -11.04
CA THR A 125 5.63 -6.77 -9.58
C THR A 125 6.61 -7.71 -8.86
N ILE A 126 7.11 -7.26 -7.71
CA ILE A 126 8.03 -8.03 -6.85
C ILE A 126 7.25 -8.53 -5.64
N TRP A 127 7.37 -9.82 -5.30
CA TRP A 127 6.58 -10.44 -4.24
C TRP A 127 7.38 -11.30 -3.26
N LEU A 128 8.70 -11.07 -3.17
CA LEU A 128 9.56 -11.82 -2.26
C LEU A 128 8.99 -11.78 -0.83
N ASP A 129 8.66 -12.94 -0.26
CA ASP A 129 8.11 -13.09 1.09
C ASP A 129 6.77 -12.34 1.33
N ALA A 130 6.02 -12.03 0.28
CA ALA A 130 4.68 -11.46 0.42
C ALA A 130 3.69 -12.52 0.90
N LEU A 131 2.84 -12.16 1.87
CA LEU A 131 1.74 -13.00 2.34
C LEU A 131 0.49 -12.72 1.49
N VAL A 132 -0.05 -13.75 0.85
CA VAL A 132 -1.14 -13.62 -0.15
C VAL A 132 -2.26 -14.64 0.07
N GLU A 133 -2.36 -15.22 1.26
CA GLU A 133 -3.42 -16.16 1.61
C GLU A 133 -4.79 -15.48 1.48
N GLU A 134 -5.72 -16.13 0.77
CA GLU A 134 -7.07 -15.61 0.52
C GLU A 134 -7.09 -14.25 -0.23
N CYS A 135 -6.01 -13.92 -0.94
CA CYS A 135 -5.97 -12.73 -1.78
C CYS A 135 -6.62 -13.02 -3.16
N ASP A 136 -7.66 -12.26 -3.50
CA ASP A 136 -8.33 -12.38 -4.80
C ASP A 136 -7.53 -11.64 -5.88
N GLY A 137 -7.40 -12.24 -7.07
CA GLY A 137 -6.80 -11.60 -8.25
C GLY A 137 -5.78 -12.49 -8.96
N ASN A 138 -5.31 -12.04 -10.14
CA ASN A 138 -4.36 -12.81 -10.95
C ASN A 138 -2.91 -12.58 -10.50
N ILE A 139 -2.57 -13.04 -9.29
CA ILE A 139 -1.25 -12.84 -8.67
C ILE A 139 -0.19 -13.66 -9.43
N PRO A 140 0.89 -13.05 -9.96
CA PRO A 140 1.87 -13.73 -10.82
C PRO A 140 2.63 -14.90 -10.19
N ILE A 141 2.63 -15.02 -8.86
CA ILE A 141 3.55 -15.87 -8.08
C ILE A 141 2.95 -17.16 -7.55
N LEU A 142 1.66 -17.43 -7.77
CA LEU A 142 1.04 -18.69 -7.33
C LEU A 142 1.01 -19.79 -8.40
N GLN A 143 1.57 -19.56 -9.60
CA GLN A 143 1.65 -20.63 -10.61
C GLN A 143 2.80 -21.63 -10.43
N LYS A 144 3.64 -21.55 -9.37
CA LYS A 144 4.75 -22.52 -9.24
C LYS A 144 4.98 -23.26 -7.92
N HIS A 145 4.54 -22.83 -6.74
CA HIS A 145 4.83 -23.60 -5.53
C HIS A 145 3.78 -23.45 -4.43
N ASN A 146 2.62 -24.10 -4.58
CA ASN A 146 1.86 -24.65 -3.45
C ASN A 146 0.73 -25.63 -3.84
N CYS A 147 1.00 -26.62 -4.69
CA CYS A 147 0.17 -27.82 -4.77
C CYS A 147 0.89 -28.98 -4.08
N HIS A 148 0.98 -28.95 -2.75
CA HIS A 148 1.20 -30.17 -1.95
C HIS A 148 0.57 -29.99 -0.56
N SER A 149 -0.76 -29.95 -0.50
CA SER A 149 -1.47 -30.55 0.62
C SER A 149 -2.48 -31.56 0.06
N VAL A 150 -2.25 -32.81 0.45
CA VAL A 150 -3.20 -33.94 0.44
C VAL A 150 -3.94 -34.27 -0.86
N ASP A 151 -3.27 -34.97 -1.76
CA ASP A 151 -3.86 -36.08 -2.54
C ASP A 151 -2.75 -37.06 -2.92
N ALA A 152 -2.48 -38.00 -2.01
CA ALA A 152 -1.52 -39.10 -2.21
C ALA A 152 -2.22 -40.47 -2.06
N LEU A 153 -3.48 -40.59 -2.46
CA LEU A 153 -4.23 -41.84 -2.23
C LEU A 153 -5.13 -42.35 -3.36
N GLU A 154 -5.02 -41.89 -4.61
CA GLU A 154 -5.59 -42.65 -5.73
C GLU A 154 -4.64 -42.66 -6.93
N LEU A 155 -4.59 -43.82 -7.60
CA LEU A 155 -3.63 -44.30 -8.62
C LEU A 155 -2.44 -45.07 -7.98
N LEU A 156 -2.42 -46.41 -7.89
CA LEU A 156 -2.82 -47.42 -8.87
C LEU A 156 -3.02 -48.79 -8.22
N TYR A 157 -3.75 -49.65 -8.96
CA TYR A 157 -3.60 -51.10 -9.01
C TYR A 157 -2.14 -51.57 -9.02
#